data_AF-A0A2V6W663-F1
#
_entry.id   AF-A0A2V6W663-F1
#
_cell.length_a   1.000
_cell.length_b   1.000
_cell.length_c   1.000
_cell.angle_alpha   90.00
_cell.angle_beta   90.00
_cell.angle_gamma   90.00
#
_symmetry.space_group_name_H-M   'P 1'
#
loop_
_entity.id
_entity.type
_entity.pdbx_description
1 polymer ?
#
loop_
_entity_poly.entity_id
_entity_poly.type
_entity_poly.pdbx_seq_one_letter_code
_entity_poly.pdbx_strand_id
1 'polypeptide(L)'
;MLEVFRSASAAERVGAAIAFVERFPAATELLLVGASRDAADDLARRVTAARGAMFGMHRASLTQLAVRLASAEMARLGVAPATALGAEAVAARAAFEALREHALGYFAPVARFPGFAGALAATLAELRLGGVAAD
;
A
#
# COMPACT_ATOMS: atom_id res chain seq x y z
N MET A 1 12.60 -7.14 20.92
CA MET A 1 11.32 -7.50 21.55
C MET A 1 10.22 -6.80 20.77
N LEU A 2 9.17 -7.51 20.35
CA LEU A 2 8.04 -6.94 19.62
C LEU A 2 6.98 -6.50 20.64
N GLU A 3 6.59 -5.22 20.62
CA GLU A 3 5.54 -4.65 21.48
C GLU A 3 4.31 -4.35 20.62
N VAL A 4 3.12 -4.82 21.02
CA VAL A 4 1.87 -4.59 20.30
C VAL A 4 0.92 -3.82 21.22
N PHE A 5 0.59 -2.58 20.84
CA PHE A 5 -0.38 -1.75 21.55
C PHE A 5 -1.73 -1.73 20.80
N ARG A 6 -2.81 -2.05 21.51
CA ARG A 6 -4.18 -2.03 20.96
C ARG A 6 -5.07 -1.17 21.84
N SER A 7 -5.82 -0.28 21.19
CA SER A 7 -6.87 0.52 21.82
C SER A 7 -7.90 0.92 20.76
N ALA A 8 -9.15 1.09 21.15
CA ALA A 8 -10.17 1.70 20.30
C ALA A 8 -9.90 3.21 20.09
N SER A 9 -9.24 3.87 21.05
CA SER A 9 -8.89 5.30 21.00
C SER A 9 -7.67 5.55 20.10
N ALA A 10 -7.87 6.34 19.05
CA ALA A 10 -6.76 6.77 18.18
C ALA A 10 -5.74 7.62 18.95
N ALA A 11 -6.21 8.46 19.88
CA ALA A 11 -5.34 9.31 20.70
C ALA A 11 -4.40 8.47 21.57
N GLU A 12 -4.90 7.40 22.19
CA GLU A 12 -4.07 6.48 22.98
C GLU A 12 -3.04 5.76 22.12
N ARG A 13 -3.42 5.27 20.93
CA ARG A 13 -2.48 4.61 20.01
C ARG A 13 -1.36 5.55 19.56
N VAL A 14 -1.69 6.80 19.24
CA VAL A 14 -0.70 7.82 18.86
C VAL A 14 0.18 8.19 20.06
N GLY A 15 -0.40 8.35 21.25
CA GLY A 15 0.35 8.63 22.48
C GLY A 15 1.34 7.51 22.82
N ALA A 16 0.92 6.25 22.70
CA ALA A 16 1.81 5.09 22.89
C ALA A 16 2.95 5.06 21.87
N ALA A 17 2.66 5.38 20.59
CA ALA A 17 3.69 5.46 19.55
C ALA A 17 4.71 6.59 19.82
N ILE A 18 4.25 7.77 20.26
CA ILE A 18 5.12 8.87 20.68
C ILE A 18 6.01 8.42 21.84
N ALA A 19 5.40 7.90 22.90
CA ALA A 19 6.12 7.43 24.08
C ALA A 19 7.15 6.34 23.75
N PHE A 20 6.88 5.48 22.76
CA PHE A 20 7.83 4.49 22.28
C PHE A 20 9.04 5.15 21.59
N VAL A 21 8.80 6.08 20.66
CA VAL A 21 9.87 6.81 19.96
C VAL A 21 10.75 7.60 20.93
N GLU A 22 10.14 8.19 21.97
CA GLU A 22 10.83 8.97 23.00
C GLU A 22 11.78 8.16 23.89
N ARG A 23 11.72 6.81 23.85
CA ARG A 23 12.68 5.95 24.56
C ARG A 23 14.07 5.99 23.92
N PHE A 24 14.19 6.48 22.69
CA PHE A 24 15.44 6.49 21.93
C PHE A 24 16.11 7.88 21.95
N PRO A 25 17.46 7.94 21.95
CA PRO A 25 18.20 9.18 21.73
C PRO A 25 17.88 9.82 20.38
N ALA A 26 17.98 11.15 20.28
CA ALA A 26 17.63 11.93 19.07
C ALA A 26 18.45 11.58 17.81
N ALA A 27 19.61 10.92 17.97
CA ALA A 27 20.46 10.48 16.87
C ALA A 27 20.17 9.03 16.42
N THR A 28 19.20 8.35 17.03
CA THR A 28 18.85 6.97 16.69
C THR A 28 18.11 6.94 15.36
N GLU A 29 18.56 6.11 14.43
CA GLU A 29 17.80 5.87 13.20
C GLU A 29 16.52 5.09 13.50
N LEU A 30 15.39 5.62 13.06
CA LEU A 30 14.06 5.07 13.30
C LEU A 30 13.28 5.04 11.99
N LEU A 31 12.62 3.91 11.72
CA LEU A 31 11.69 3.77 10.60
C LEU A 31 10.25 3.79 11.11
N LEU A 32 9.54 4.87 10.80
CA LEU A 32 8.11 5.01 11.04
C LEU A 32 7.32 4.49 9.84
N VAL A 33 6.54 3.43 10.07
CA VAL A 33 5.62 2.87 9.07
C VAL A 33 4.19 3.22 9.47
N GLY A 34 3.59 4.17 8.76
CA GLY A 34 2.21 4.60 8.96
C GLY A 34 1.23 3.88 8.03
N ALA A 35 -0.07 3.98 8.33
CA ALA A 35 -1.12 3.55 7.40
C ALA A 35 -1.03 4.31 6.07
N SER A 36 -0.64 5.59 6.14
CA SER A 36 -0.21 6.41 5.01
C SER A 36 1.14 7.06 5.33
N ARG A 37 1.77 7.63 4.30
CA ARG A 37 2.97 8.44 4.49
C ARG A 37 2.68 9.65 5.39
N ASP A 38 1.55 10.31 5.16
CA ASP A 38 1.13 11.49 5.92
C ASP A 38 0.89 11.17 7.40
N ALA A 39 0.37 9.98 7.72
CA ALA A 39 0.21 9.54 9.11
C ALA A 39 1.57 9.38 9.82
N ALA A 40 2.59 8.85 9.11
CA ALA A 40 3.95 8.76 9.64
C ALA A 40 4.59 10.15 9.78
N ASP A 41 4.33 11.06 8.82
CA ASP A 41 4.79 12.45 8.87
C ASP A 41 4.12 13.23 10.01
N ASP A 42 2.85 12.99 10.31
CA ASP A 42 2.14 13.62 11.43
C ASP A 42 2.72 13.19 12.78
N LEU A 43 2.96 11.88 12.97
CA LEU A 43 3.61 11.35 14.16
C LEU A 43 5.01 11.98 14.34
N ALA A 44 5.81 11.99 13.28
CA ALA A 44 7.13 12.59 13.27
C ALA A 44 7.10 14.05 13.72
N ARG A 45 6.17 14.85 13.16
CA ARG A 45 6.00 16.26 13.54
C ARG A 45 5.66 16.41 15.02
N ARG A 46 4.72 15.63 15.55
CA ARG A 46 4.34 15.67 16.97
C ARG A 46 5.51 15.36 17.89
N VAL A 47 6.30 14.33 17.58
CA VAL A 47 7.50 13.99 18.36
C VAL A 47 8.50 15.14 18.32
N THR A 48 8.79 15.68 17.14
CA THR A 48 9.78 16.76 17.02
C THR A 48 9.31 18.09 17.61
N ALA A 49 7.99 18.33 17.66
CA ALA A 49 7.42 19.50 18.33
C ALA A 49 7.62 19.43 19.86
N ALA A 50 7.57 18.24 20.45
CA ALA A 50 7.76 18.03 21.88
C ALA A 50 9.24 17.95 22.29
N ARG A 51 10.09 17.31 21.47
CA ARG A 51 11.48 17.00 21.81
C ARG A 51 12.56 17.79 21.06
N GLY A 52 12.18 18.55 20.05
CA GLY A 52 13.12 19.17 19.13
C GLY A 52 13.58 18.22 18.01
N ALA A 53 14.68 18.56 17.36
CA ALA A 53 15.14 17.87 16.16
C ALA A 53 15.56 16.41 16.45
N MET A 54 15.17 15.50 15.56
CA MET A 54 15.65 14.11 15.54
C MET A 54 16.26 13.82 14.17
N PHE A 55 17.40 13.14 14.17
CA PHE A 55 18.09 12.69 12.96
C PHE A 55 17.75 11.23 12.68
N GLY A 56 17.79 10.81 11.40
CA GLY A 56 17.56 9.40 11.04
C GLY A 56 16.10 8.93 11.13
N MET A 57 15.11 9.84 11.21
CA MET A 57 13.71 9.46 11.23
C MET A 57 13.14 9.27 9.82
N HIS A 58 13.22 8.03 9.34
CA HIS A 58 12.64 7.60 8.07
C HIS A 58 11.14 7.39 8.22
N ARG A 59 10.40 7.76 7.18
CA ARG A 59 8.93 7.72 7.16
C ARG A 59 8.49 7.00 5.89
N ALA A 60 7.46 6.17 5.99
CA ALA A 60 6.88 5.47 4.83
C ALA A 60 5.48 4.97 5.16
N SER A 61 4.66 4.74 4.15
CA SER A 61 3.59 3.74 4.26
C SER A 61 4.16 2.32 4.08
N LEU A 62 3.38 1.30 4.43
CA LEU A 62 3.76 -0.09 4.17
C LEU A 62 4.06 -0.33 2.68
N THR A 63 3.21 0.18 1.78
CA THR A 63 3.42 0.06 0.33
C THR A 63 4.68 0.76 -0.14
N GLN A 64 4.97 1.97 0.37
CA GLN A 64 6.20 2.67 0.03
C GLN A 64 7.45 1.92 0.51
N LEU A 65 7.40 1.32 1.70
CA LEU A 65 8.47 0.48 2.20
C LEU A 65 8.67 -0.75 1.31
N ALA A 66 7.58 -1.44 0.94
CA ALA A 66 7.63 -2.59 0.05
C ALA A 66 8.27 -2.25 -1.32
N VAL A 67 7.87 -1.12 -1.92
CA VAL A 67 8.46 -0.62 -3.19
C VAL A 67 9.96 -0.35 -3.02
N ARG A 68 10.37 0.30 -1.93
CA ARG A 68 11.80 0.57 -1.67
C ARG A 68 12.61 -0.72 -1.56
N LEU A 69 12.10 -1.71 -0.82
CA LEU A 69 12.74 -3.01 -0.67
C LEU A 69 12.82 -3.77 -2.00
N ALA A 70 11.77 -3.69 -2.83
CA ALA A 70 11.72 -4.35 -4.13
C ALA A 70 12.47 -3.62 -5.25
N SER A 71 12.91 -2.38 -5.04
CA SER A 71 13.41 -1.50 -6.11
C SER A 71 14.59 -2.10 -6.88
N ALA A 72 15.56 -2.70 -6.18
CA ALA A 72 16.72 -3.32 -6.82
C ALA A 72 16.32 -4.51 -7.70
N GLU A 73 15.41 -5.36 -7.21
CA GLU A 73 14.94 -6.53 -7.93
C GLU A 73 14.04 -6.16 -9.12
N MET A 74 13.18 -5.16 -8.96
CA MET A 74 12.37 -4.61 -10.05
C MET A 74 13.27 -4.04 -11.16
N ALA A 75 14.33 -3.30 -10.80
CA ALA A 75 15.30 -2.80 -11.76
C ALA A 75 16.03 -3.94 -12.49
N ARG A 76 16.45 -4.99 -11.77
CA ARG A 76 17.07 -6.19 -12.34
C ARG A 76 16.17 -6.89 -13.35
N LEU A 77 14.87 -6.96 -13.05
CA LEU A 77 13.85 -7.58 -13.91
C LEU A 77 13.36 -6.65 -15.03
N GLY A 78 13.74 -5.37 -15.04
CA GLY A 78 13.23 -4.38 -15.99
C GLY A 78 11.74 -4.09 -15.84
N VAL A 79 11.19 -4.27 -14.64
CA VAL A 79 9.76 -4.06 -14.34
C VAL A 79 9.56 -2.87 -13.41
N ALA A 80 8.33 -2.35 -13.39
CA ALA A 80 7.90 -1.30 -12.47
C ALA A 80 6.52 -1.64 -11.89
N PRO A 81 6.15 -1.08 -10.73
CA PRO A 81 4.81 -1.25 -10.19
C PRO A 81 3.74 -0.76 -11.18
N ALA A 82 2.69 -1.55 -11.38
CA ALA A 82 1.55 -1.12 -12.17
C ALA A 82 0.76 -0.03 -11.44
N THR A 83 0.26 0.96 -12.17
CA THR A 83 -0.67 1.97 -11.64
C THR A 83 -2.09 1.42 -11.64
N ALA A 84 -2.99 2.04 -10.85
CA ALA A 84 -4.41 1.69 -10.89
C ALA A 84 -4.98 1.81 -12.32
N LEU A 85 -4.68 2.91 -13.00
CA LEU A 85 -5.08 3.11 -14.40
C LEU A 85 -4.47 2.06 -15.34
N GLY A 86 -3.22 1.68 -15.13
CA GLY A 86 -2.56 0.62 -15.91
C GLY A 86 -3.26 -0.73 -15.73
N ALA A 87 -3.64 -1.08 -14.50
CA ALA A 87 -4.39 -2.30 -14.21
C ALA A 87 -5.78 -2.27 -14.87
N GLU A 88 -6.50 -1.14 -14.80
CA GLU A 88 -7.77 -0.96 -15.49
C GLU A 88 -7.65 -1.05 -17.01
N ALA A 89 -6.60 -0.48 -17.60
CA ALA A 89 -6.35 -0.56 -19.03
C ALA A 89 -6.08 -2.00 -19.50
N VAL A 90 -5.30 -2.77 -18.74
CA VAL A 90 -5.06 -4.19 -19.01
C VAL A 90 -6.35 -4.99 -18.86
N ALA A 91 -7.15 -4.73 -17.82
CA ALA A 91 -8.45 -5.38 -17.62
C ALA A 91 -9.43 -5.06 -18.75
N ALA A 92 -9.49 -3.80 -19.20
CA ALA A 92 -10.31 -3.39 -20.35
C ALA A 92 -9.89 -4.13 -21.62
N ARG A 93 -8.58 -4.26 -21.86
CA ARG A 93 -8.05 -4.98 -23.02
C ARG A 93 -8.39 -6.47 -22.97
N ALA A 94 -8.17 -7.11 -21.82
CA ALA A 94 -8.49 -8.52 -21.62
C ALA A 94 -10.01 -8.79 -21.80
N ALA A 95 -10.85 -7.91 -21.25
CA ALA A 95 -12.30 -7.99 -21.42
C ALA A 95 -12.73 -7.85 -22.90
N PHE A 96 -12.12 -6.92 -23.63
CA PHE A 96 -12.38 -6.74 -25.06
C PHE A 96 -12.02 -8.00 -25.87
N GLU A 97 -10.85 -8.59 -25.63
CA GLU A 97 -10.39 -9.81 -26.31
C GLU A 97 -11.29 -11.00 -25.97
N ALA A 98 -11.56 -11.23 -24.69
CA ALA A 98 -12.43 -12.32 -24.23
C ALA A 98 -13.87 -12.19 -24.74
N LEU A 99 -14.39 -10.96 -24.86
CA LEU A 99 -15.70 -10.72 -25.44
C LEU A 99 -15.74 -11.08 -26.93
N ARG A 100 -14.69 -10.71 -27.68
CA ARG A 100 -14.53 -11.02 -29.10
C ARG A 100 -14.40 -12.53 -29.36
N GLU A 101 -13.87 -13.26 -28.39
CA GLU A 101 -13.69 -14.72 -28.42
C GLU A 101 -14.87 -15.48 -27.79
N HIS A 102 -15.94 -14.77 -27.38
CA HIS A 102 -17.10 -15.35 -26.70
C HIS A 102 -16.75 -16.12 -25.40
N ALA A 103 -15.64 -15.76 -24.75
CA ALA A 103 -15.09 -16.47 -23.59
C ALA A 103 -15.61 -15.98 -22.22
N LEU A 104 -16.47 -14.95 -22.20
CA LEU A 104 -16.92 -14.32 -20.94
C LEU A 104 -18.15 -14.98 -20.29
N GLY A 105 -18.80 -15.93 -20.95
CA GLY A 105 -19.94 -16.68 -20.41
C GLY A 105 -20.98 -15.78 -19.73
N TYR A 106 -21.19 -15.99 -18.43
CA TYR A 106 -22.11 -15.20 -17.59
C TYR A 106 -21.88 -13.68 -17.66
N PHE A 107 -20.63 -13.23 -17.81
CA PHE A 107 -20.28 -11.81 -17.82
C PHE A 107 -20.45 -11.14 -19.20
N ALA A 108 -20.71 -11.90 -20.27
CA ALA A 108 -20.85 -11.35 -21.62
C ALA A 108 -21.87 -10.19 -21.73
N PRO A 109 -23.06 -10.23 -21.08
CA PRO A 109 -24.03 -9.14 -21.14
C PRO A 109 -23.54 -7.83 -20.53
N VAL A 110 -22.55 -7.89 -19.61
CA VAL A 110 -22.07 -6.72 -18.86
C VAL A 110 -20.70 -6.21 -19.30
N ALA A 111 -19.98 -6.99 -20.10
CA ALA A 111 -18.60 -6.70 -20.51
C ALA A 111 -18.40 -5.38 -21.26
N ARG A 112 -19.46 -4.82 -21.87
CA ARG A 112 -19.41 -3.56 -22.62
C ARG A 112 -19.71 -2.32 -21.76
N PHE A 113 -20.16 -2.50 -20.51
CA PHE A 113 -20.47 -1.35 -19.67
C PHE A 113 -19.18 -0.68 -19.15
N PRO A 114 -19.14 0.66 -19.05
CA PRO A 114 -17.94 1.39 -18.65
C PRO A 114 -17.32 0.94 -17.32
N GLY A 115 -18.14 0.48 -16.37
CA GLY A 115 -17.68 0.02 -15.06
C GLY A 115 -17.04 -1.37 -15.05
N PHE A 116 -17.17 -2.16 -16.13
CA PHE A 116 -16.74 -3.57 -16.13
C PHE A 116 -15.22 -3.70 -15.96
N ALA A 117 -14.43 -2.91 -16.68
CA ALA A 117 -12.98 -2.96 -16.60
C ALA A 117 -12.45 -2.58 -15.21
N GLY A 118 -13.02 -1.53 -14.61
CA GLY A 118 -12.69 -1.12 -13.25
C GLY A 118 -13.04 -2.19 -12.22
N ALA A 119 -14.23 -2.77 -12.31
CA ALA A 119 -14.66 -3.85 -11.42
C ALA A 119 -13.78 -5.11 -11.57
N LEU A 120 -13.40 -5.47 -12.81
CA LEU A 120 -12.50 -6.59 -13.08
C LEU A 120 -11.11 -6.35 -12.48
N ALA A 121 -10.52 -5.17 -12.69
CA ALA A 121 -9.22 -4.82 -12.13
C ALA A 121 -9.23 -4.86 -10.59
N ALA A 122 -10.28 -4.32 -9.96
CA ALA A 122 -10.44 -4.37 -8.50
C ALA A 122 -10.57 -5.81 -8.00
N THR A 123 -11.39 -6.63 -8.66
CA THR A 123 -11.58 -8.05 -8.28
C THR A 123 -10.28 -8.84 -8.37
N LEU A 124 -9.52 -8.66 -9.46
CA LEU A 124 -8.21 -9.31 -9.62
C LEU A 124 -7.20 -8.85 -8.56
N ALA A 125 -7.24 -7.57 -8.18
CA ALA A 125 -6.41 -7.05 -7.11
C ALA A 125 -6.76 -7.68 -5.74
N GLU A 126 -8.06 -7.86 -5.44
CA GLU A 126 -8.53 -8.53 -4.23
C GLU A 126 -8.13 -10.01 -4.20
N LEU A 127 -8.31 -10.75 -5.31
CA LEU A 127 -7.86 -12.14 -5.43
C LEU A 127 -6.36 -12.27 -5.16
N ARG A 128 -5.56 -11.37 -5.74
CA ARG A 128 -4.11 -11.32 -5.50
C ARG A 128 -3.77 -11.04 -4.03
N LEU A 129 -4.50 -10.13 -3.37
CA LEU A 129 -4.33 -9.86 -1.94
C LEU A 129 -4.74 -11.06 -1.07
N GLY A 130 -5.72 -11.84 -1.52
CA GLY A 130 -6.13 -13.11 -0.92
C GLY A 130 -5.21 -14.29 -1.24
N GLY A 131 -4.17 -14.10 -2.07
CA GLY A 131 -3.25 -15.17 -2.46
C GLY A 131 -3.86 -16.21 -3.42
N VAL A 132 -4.93 -15.86 -4.14
CA VAL A 132 -5.58 -16.74 -5.11
C VAL A 132 -4.84 -16.65 -6.44
N ALA A 133 -4.34 -17.79 -6.92
CA ALA A 133 -3.70 -17.92 -8.23
C ALA A 133 -4.73 -18.16 -9.35
N ALA A 134 -4.30 -18.08 -10.60
CA ALA A 134 -5.16 -18.16 -11.79
C ALA A 134 -5.41 -19.59 -12.30
N ASP A 135 -5.10 -20.59 -11.48
CA ASP A 135 -5.07 -22.03 -11.78
C ASP A 135 -6.41 -22.59 -12.31
#